data_AF-A0A8S0FIJ4-F1
#
_entry.id   AF-A0A8S0FIJ4-F1
#
_cell.length_a   1.000
_cell.length_b   1.000
_cell.length_c   1.000
_cell.angle_alpha   90.00
_cell.angle_beta   90.00
_cell.angle_gamma   90.00
#
_symmetry.space_group_name_H-M   'P 1'
#
loop_
_entity.id
_entity.type
_entity.pdbx_description
1 polymer ?
#
loop_
_entity_poly.entity_id
_entity_poly.type
_entity_poly.pdbx_seq_one_letter_code
_entity_poly.pdbx_strand_id
1 'polypeptide(L)'
;MQIKRSIEKIPGGMMLVPLFLGALCHTFSPGAGKYFGSFTNGMITGTVPILAVWFFCMGAAPSCFSIKLSATGTVLRKSGTLVVTKIAVAWVVAAIASRIIPEHGVEVGFFAGLSTLALVAAMDMTNGGLYASIMQQYGTKEEAGAFVLMSLESGPLMTMIILGTAGIASFEPHVFVGAVLPFLVGFALGNLDPELREFFSKAVQTLIPFFAFALGNTIDLTVIAQTGLLVDPVGCGSNYRDRYSVDYRR
;
A
#
# COMPACT_ATOMS: atom_id res chain seq x y z
N MET A 1 13.45 -28.41 9.12
CA MET A 1 13.41 -27.36 8.08
C MET A 1 13.30 -26.00 8.77
N GLN A 2 14.14 -25.00 8.43
CA GLN A 2 14.08 -23.65 9.03
C GLN A 2 13.46 -22.65 8.03
N ILE A 3 12.16 -22.78 7.76
CA ILE A 3 11.45 -22.01 6.72
C ILE A 3 11.52 -20.50 6.95
N LYS A 4 11.21 -20.04 8.17
CA LYS A 4 11.29 -18.62 8.56
C LYS A 4 12.69 -18.05 8.28
N ARG A 5 13.74 -18.78 8.69
CA ARG A 5 15.13 -18.35 8.49
C ARG A 5 15.52 -18.28 7.01
N SER A 6 14.96 -19.16 6.17
CA SER A 6 15.16 -19.10 4.72
C SER A 6 14.48 -17.88 4.10
N ILE A 7 13.26 -17.55 4.55
CA ILE A 7 12.53 -16.36 4.10
C ILE A 7 13.25 -15.07 4.52
N GLU A 8 13.79 -15.04 5.74
CA GLU A 8 14.53 -13.88 6.27
C GLU A 8 15.88 -13.62 5.58
N LYS A 9 16.39 -14.55 4.76
CA LYS A 9 17.56 -14.28 3.90
C LYS A 9 17.23 -13.30 2.76
N ILE A 10 15.96 -13.19 2.40
CA ILE A 10 15.49 -12.26 1.39
C ILE A 10 15.16 -10.94 2.11
N PRO A 11 15.69 -9.78 1.67
CA PRO A 11 15.36 -8.50 2.27
C PRO A 11 13.86 -8.23 2.12
N GLY A 12 13.17 -8.09 3.26
CA GLY A 12 11.71 -7.97 3.26
C GLY A 12 10.94 -9.25 2.89
N GLY A 13 11.59 -10.42 2.97
CA GLY A 13 11.03 -11.71 2.58
C GLY A 13 9.73 -12.07 3.30
N MET A 14 9.54 -11.62 4.54
CA MET A 14 8.30 -11.82 5.30
C MET A 14 7.07 -11.16 4.65
N MET A 15 7.29 -10.16 3.79
CA MET A 15 6.26 -9.58 2.94
C MET A 15 6.30 -10.14 1.51
N LEU A 16 7.48 -10.15 0.88
CA LEU A 16 7.60 -10.50 -0.54
C LEU A 16 7.18 -11.94 -0.83
N VAL A 17 7.58 -12.90 0.01
CA VAL A 17 7.30 -14.31 -0.23
C VAL A 17 5.80 -14.61 -0.14
N PRO A 18 5.08 -14.22 0.93
CA PRO A 18 3.63 -14.43 0.99
C PRO A 18 2.86 -13.67 -0.09
N LEU A 19 3.30 -12.46 -0.46
CA LEU A 19 2.68 -11.68 -1.53
C LEU A 19 2.81 -12.39 -2.88
N PHE A 20 4.00 -12.89 -3.21
CA PHE A 20 4.19 -13.63 -4.46
C PHE A 20 3.37 -14.93 -4.47
N LEU A 21 3.30 -15.64 -3.34
CA LEU A 21 2.43 -16.82 -3.22
C LEU A 21 0.96 -16.47 -3.45
N GLY A 22 0.47 -15.37 -2.89
CA GLY A 22 -0.91 -14.90 -3.14
C GLY A 22 -1.15 -14.57 -4.60
N ALA A 23 -0.19 -13.92 -5.27
CA ALA A 23 -0.29 -13.60 -6.70
C ALA A 23 -0.31 -14.86 -7.57
N LEU A 24 0.50 -15.89 -7.23
CA LEU A 24 0.45 -17.19 -7.90
C LEU A 24 -0.91 -17.88 -7.68
N CYS A 25 -1.45 -17.84 -6.45
CA CYS A 25 -2.77 -18.40 -6.14
C CYS A 25 -3.87 -17.74 -6.99
N HIS A 26 -3.89 -16.41 -7.06
CA HIS A 26 -4.86 -15.68 -7.87
C HIS A 26 -4.67 -15.93 -9.37
N THR A 27 -3.43 -15.98 -9.85
CA THR A 27 -3.14 -16.18 -11.29
C THR A 27 -3.51 -17.59 -11.76
N PHE A 28 -3.18 -18.64 -10.99
CA PHE A 28 -3.47 -20.03 -11.38
C PHE A 28 -4.85 -20.51 -10.95
N SER A 29 -5.44 -19.90 -9.92
CA SER A 29 -6.74 -20.30 -9.37
C SER A 29 -7.55 -19.09 -8.88
N PRO A 30 -7.98 -18.19 -9.78
CA PRO A 30 -8.69 -16.95 -9.42
C PRO A 30 -10.03 -17.20 -8.71
N GLY A 31 -10.63 -18.38 -8.92
CA GLY A 31 -11.86 -18.81 -8.28
C GLY A 31 -11.68 -19.45 -6.90
N ALA A 32 -10.46 -19.68 -6.43
CA ALA A 32 -10.20 -20.45 -5.20
C ALA A 32 -10.93 -19.90 -3.97
N GLY A 33 -10.89 -18.58 -3.76
CA GLY A 33 -11.59 -17.93 -2.65
C GLY A 33 -13.09 -18.23 -2.68
N LYS A 34 -13.75 -17.97 -3.81
CA LYS A 34 -15.20 -18.22 -3.97
C LYS A 34 -15.55 -19.70 -3.87
N TYR A 35 -14.70 -20.59 -4.39
CA TYR A 35 -14.90 -22.04 -4.37
C TYR A 35 -14.85 -22.60 -2.94
N PHE A 36 -13.83 -22.24 -2.16
CA PHE A 36 -13.68 -22.74 -0.79
C PHE A 36 -14.55 -22.00 0.24
N GLY A 37 -14.93 -20.75 -0.05
CA GLY A 37 -15.75 -19.95 0.87
C GLY A 37 -15.12 -19.76 2.25
N SER A 38 -15.97 -19.42 3.24
CA SER A 38 -15.64 -19.40 4.68
C SER A 38 -14.31 -18.67 5.00
N PHE A 39 -13.49 -19.22 5.90
CA PHE A 39 -12.21 -18.66 6.33
C PHE A 39 -11.20 -18.50 5.19
N THR A 40 -11.19 -19.41 4.21
CA THR A 40 -10.28 -19.35 3.06
C THR A 40 -10.59 -18.14 2.19
N ASN A 41 -11.87 -17.91 1.87
CA ASN A 41 -12.30 -16.71 1.16
C ASN A 41 -11.99 -15.46 1.99
N GLY A 42 -12.28 -15.50 3.30
CA GLY A 42 -11.98 -14.39 4.21
C GLY A 42 -10.50 -14.01 4.23
N MET A 43 -9.58 -14.98 4.15
CA MET A 43 -8.14 -14.71 4.07
C MET A 43 -7.74 -14.13 2.71
N ILE A 44 -8.28 -14.68 1.62
CA ILE A 44 -7.95 -14.28 0.24
C ILE A 44 -8.45 -12.87 -0.07
N THR A 45 -9.67 -12.53 0.34
CA THR A 45 -10.30 -11.23 0.07
C THR A 45 -10.17 -10.23 1.22
N GLY A 46 -9.58 -10.64 2.34
CA GLY A 46 -9.54 -9.91 3.61
C GLY A 46 -8.50 -8.79 3.71
N THR A 47 -8.00 -8.27 2.59
CA THR A 47 -6.94 -7.25 2.59
C THR A 47 -7.27 -6.05 3.46
N VAL A 48 -8.44 -5.43 3.26
CA VAL A 48 -8.89 -4.23 4.00
C VAL A 48 -8.99 -4.49 5.50
N PRO A 49 -9.72 -5.52 5.99
CA PRO A 49 -9.83 -5.77 7.42
C PRO A 49 -8.47 -6.14 8.07
N ILE A 50 -7.62 -6.92 7.40
CA ILE A 50 -6.29 -7.26 7.97
C ILE A 50 -5.41 -6.00 8.04
N LEU A 51 -5.44 -5.14 7.01
CA LEU A 51 -4.75 -3.85 7.03
C LEU A 51 -5.27 -2.94 8.14
N ALA A 52 -6.58 -2.88 8.39
CA ALA A 52 -7.16 -2.09 9.47
C ALA A 52 -6.67 -2.55 10.86
N VAL A 53 -6.65 -3.86 11.11
CA VAL A 53 -6.10 -4.44 12.35
C VAL A 53 -4.61 -4.14 12.46
N TRP A 54 -3.87 -4.23 11.35
CA TRP A 54 -2.46 -3.90 11.34
C TRP A 54 -2.21 -2.41 11.65
N PHE A 55 -2.96 -1.48 11.05
CA PHE A 55 -2.94 -0.05 11.38
C PHE A 55 -3.26 0.23 12.85
N PHE A 56 -4.23 -0.47 13.40
CA PHE A 56 -4.55 -0.41 14.82
C PHE A 56 -3.36 -0.86 15.68
N CYS A 57 -2.79 -2.03 15.40
CA CYS A 57 -1.63 -2.55 16.17
C CYS A 57 -0.42 -1.63 16.06
N MET A 58 -0.21 -1.01 14.89
CA MET A 58 0.84 -0.02 14.69
C MET A 58 0.61 1.25 15.51
N GLY A 59 -0.61 1.75 15.57
CA GLY A 59 -0.97 2.90 16.42
C GLY A 59 -0.71 2.61 17.90
N ALA A 60 -1.06 1.41 18.36
CA ALA A 60 -0.85 0.98 19.74
C ALA A 60 0.63 0.72 20.11
N ALA A 61 1.50 0.51 19.12
CA ALA A 61 2.88 0.13 19.34
C ALA A 61 3.75 1.28 19.92
N PRO A 62 4.77 0.96 20.75
CA PRO A 62 5.67 1.89 21.41
C PRO A 62 6.43 2.78 20.46
N SER A 63 6.60 2.36 19.21
CA SER A 63 7.34 3.09 18.17
C SER A 63 6.75 4.47 17.91
N CYS A 64 5.45 4.67 18.14
CA CYS A 64 4.83 5.99 18.01
C CYS A 64 5.23 6.97 19.13
N PHE A 65 5.67 6.47 20.30
CA PHE A 65 6.04 7.28 21.48
C PHE A 65 7.53 7.22 21.83
N SER A 66 8.25 6.17 21.44
CA SER A 66 9.71 6.06 21.65
C SER A 66 10.51 6.86 20.63
N ILE A 67 9.87 7.80 19.94
CA ILE A 67 10.59 8.95 19.45
C ILE A 67 10.91 9.78 20.69
N LYS A 68 12.01 9.47 21.37
CA LYS A 68 12.65 10.41 22.30
C LYS A 68 12.58 11.76 21.60
N LEU A 69 12.05 12.80 22.24
CA LEU A 69 11.90 14.14 21.66
C LEU A 69 13.20 14.64 20.97
N SER A 70 14.36 14.12 21.40
CA SER A 70 15.70 14.30 20.83
C SER A 70 15.94 13.63 19.46
N ALA A 71 15.34 12.46 19.18
CA ALA A 71 15.43 11.74 17.90
C ALA A 71 14.31 12.17 16.91
N THR A 72 13.23 12.78 17.41
CA THR A 72 12.10 13.28 16.61
C THR A 72 12.54 14.28 15.56
N GLY A 73 13.46 15.18 15.90
CA GLY A 73 13.99 16.14 14.94
C GLY A 73 14.68 15.49 13.76
N THR A 74 15.48 14.43 13.99
CA THR A 74 16.21 13.73 12.92
C THR A 74 15.27 12.89 12.05
N VAL A 75 14.30 12.20 12.66
CA VAL A 75 13.28 11.42 11.94
C VAL A 75 12.39 12.36 11.11
N LEU A 76 11.89 13.45 11.69
CA LEU A 76 11.07 14.44 10.99
C LEU A 76 11.86 15.11 9.86
N ARG A 77 13.15 15.42 10.07
CA ARG A 77 13.98 16.02 9.02
C ARG A 77 14.26 15.05 7.88
N LYS A 78 14.64 13.79 8.16
CA LYS A 78 14.94 12.80 7.12
C LYS A 78 13.68 12.34 6.39
N SER A 79 12.68 11.88 7.13
CA SER A 79 11.43 11.35 6.57
C SER A 79 10.53 12.46 6.03
N GLY A 80 10.46 13.60 6.71
CA GLY A 80 9.68 14.75 6.24
C GLY A 80 10.23 15.34 4.95
N THR A 81 11.56 15.45 4.79
CA THR A 81 12.13 15.91 3.50
C THR A 81 11.78 14.94 2.38
N LEU A 82 11.82 13.63 2.64
CA LEU A 82 11.49 12.61 1.66
C LEU A 82 10.00 12.66 1.27
N VAL A 83 9.11 12.75 2.26
CA VAL A 83 7.65 12.87 2.06
C VAL A 83 7.30 14.15 1.30
N VAL A 84 7.84 15.30 1.72
CA VAL A 84 7.58 16.59 1.04
C VAL A 84 8.08 16.58 -0.39
N THR A 85 9.31 16.10 -0.61
CA THR A 85 9.89 16.04 -1.97
C THR A 85 9.06 15.13 -2.86
N LYS A 86 8.65 13.96 -2.35
CA LYS A 86 7.84 13.01 -3.10
C LYS A 86 6.47 13.56 -3.47
N ILE A 87 5.74 14.11 -2.50
CA ILE A 87 4.42 14.73 -2.73
C ILE A 87 4.55 15.88 -3.72
N ALA A 88 5.55 16.74 -3.58
CA ALA A 88 5.77 17.87 -4.48
C ALA A 88 6.04 17.39 -5.92
N VAL A 89 6.90 16.39 -6.09
CA VAL A 89 7.19 15.81 -7.42
C VAL A 89 5.94 15.13 -8.00
N ALA A 90 5.22 14.32 -7.22
CA ALA A 90 3.99 13.66 -7.66
C ALA A 90 2.91 14.67 -8.06
N TRP A 91 2.77 15.77 -7.31
CA TRP A 91 1.85 16.86 -7.64
C TRP A 91 2.23 17.60 -8.92
N VAL A 92 3.52 17.93 -9.11
CA VAL A 92 3.99 18.55 -10.36
C VAL A 92 3.70 17.65 -11.56
N VAL A 93 3.98 16.35 -11.43
CA VAL A 93 3.67 15.38 -12.48
C VAL A 93 2.17 15.29 -12.71
N ALA A 94 1.34 15.25 -11.67
CA ALA A 94 -0.12 15.25 -11.79
C ALA A 94 -0.63 16.49 -12.54
N ALA A 95 -0.13 17.68 -12.19
CA ALA A 95 -0.54 18.96 -12.78
C ALA A 95 -0.09 19.14 -14.24
N ILE A 96 1.00 18.49 -14.64
CA ILE A 96 1.45 18.46 -16.03
C ILE A 96 0.65 17.40 -16.81
N ALA A 97 0.57 16.18 -16.26
CA ALA A 97 -0.12 15.06 -16.89
C ALA A 97 -1.62 15.34 -17.09
N SER A 98 -2.29 16.03 -16.16
CA SER A 98 -3.70 16.40 -16.31
C SER A 98 -3.99 17.33 -17.49
N ARG A 99 -2.98 18.03 -18.03
CA ARG A 99 -3.12 18.91 -19.19
C ARG A 99 -2.73 18.24 -20.51
N ILE A 100 -1.94 17.16 -20.45
CA ILE A 100 -1.36 16.49 -21.63
C ILE A 100 -2.08 15.17 -21.93
N ILE A 101 -2.46 14.43 -20.88
CA ILE A 101 -3.10 13.12 -20.99
C ILE A 101 -4.62 13.32 -21.00
N PRO A 102 -5.35 12.70 -21.95
CA PRO A 102 -6.81 12.72 -21.96
C PRO A 102 -7.39 12.21 -20.63
N GLU A 103 -8.57 12.70 -20.23
CA GLU A 103 -9.21 12.31 -18.96
C GLU A 103 -9.43 10.80 -18.83
N HIS A 104 -9.67 10.10 -19.94
CA HIS A 104 -9.84 8.64 -19.99
C HIS A 104 -8.52 7.86 -20.12
N GLY A 105 -7.38 8.55 -20.08
CA GLY A 105 -6.07 7.98 -20.38
C GLY A 105 -5.83 7.79 -21.87
N VAL A 106 -4.63 7.32 -22.20
CA VAL A 106 -4.29 6.96 -23.58
C VAL A 106 -4.91 5.59 -23.88
N GLU A 107 -5.76 5.52 -24.90
CA GLU A 107 -6.48 4.28 -25.26
C GLU A 107 -5.79 3.46 -26.35
N VAL A 108 -4.91 4.09 -27.14
CA VAL A 108 -4.31 3.50 -28.36
C VAL A 108 -2.83 3.84 -28.49
N GLY A 109 -2.08 2.90 -29.05
CA GLY A 109 -0.65 3.02 -29.31
C GLY A 109 0.21 2.54 -28.13
N PHE A 110 1.50 2.84 -28.20
CA PHE A 110 2.51 2.36 -27.26
C PHE A 110 2.23 2.77 -25.80
N PHE A 111 1.56 3.90 -25.58
CA PHE A 111 1.22 4.41 -24.25
C PHE A 111 -0.18 3.99 -23.78
N ALA A 112 -0.84 3.03 -24.44
CA ALA A 112 -2.17 2.59 -24.04
C ALA A 112 -2.21 2.12 -22.57
N GLY A 113 -3.19 2.60 -21.81
CA GLY A 113 -3.32 2.36 -20.36
C GLY A 113 -2.59 3.40 -19.49
N LEU A 114 -1.80 4.31 -20.08
CA LEU A 114 -1.21 5.43 -19.35
C LEU A 114 -2.30 6.47 -19.05
N SER A 115 -2.54 6.72 -17.77
CA SER A 115 -3.44 7.76 -17.28
C SER A 115 -2.75 8.61 -16.24
N THR A 116 -3.29 9.81 -15.99
CA THR A 116 -2.80 10.66 -14.90
C THR A 116 -2.92 9.96 -13.54
N LEU A 117 -4.00 9.19 -13.34
CA LEU A 117 -4.18 8.36 -12.15
C LEU A 117 -3.10 7.28 -12.04
N ALA A 118 -2.77 6.58 -13.13
CA ALA A 118 -1.74 5.55 -13.13
C ALA A 118 -0.35 6.13 -12.82
N LEU A 119 -0.02 7.30 -13.38
CA LEU A 119 1.23 8.01 -13.07
C LEU A 119 1.30 8.45 -11.62
N VAL A 120 0.24 9.07 -11.10
CA VAL A 120 0.19 9.53 -9.71
C VAL A 120 0.25 8.33 -8.76
N ALA A 121 -0.49 7.26 -9.02
CA ALA A 121 -0.43 6.04 -8.20
C ALA A 121 0.97 5.42 -8.21
N ALA A 122 1.64 5.36 -9.36
CA ALA A 122 3.00 4.82 -9.46
C ALA A 122 4.04 5.67 -8.72
N MET A 123 3.87 6.99 -8.71
CA MET A 123 4.81 7.91 -8.04
C MET A 123 4.52 8.08 -6.56
N ASP A 124 3.24 8.07 -6.16
CA ASP A 124 2.79 8.38 -4.79
C ASP A 124 2.71 7.13 -3.92
N MET A 125 2.45 5.93 -4.47
CA MET A 125 2.34 4.73 -3.63
C MET A 125 3.70 4.19 -3.17
N THR A 126 3.86 4.12 -1.85
CA THR A 126 4.94 3.40 -1.16
C THR A 126 4.39 2.17 -0.47
N ASN A 127 5.19 1.10 -0.43
CA ASN A 127 4.78 -0.12 0.28
C ASN A 127 5.27 -0.07 1.74
N GLY A 128 4.40 0.43 2.63
CA GLY A 128 4.69 0.53 4.06
C GLY A 128 5.01 -0.81 4.71
N GLY A 129 4.35 -1.90 4.30
CA GLY A 129 4.65 -3.25 4.79
C GLY A 129 6.07 -3.70 4.45
N LEU A 130 6.54 -3.38 3.24
CA LEU A 130 7.85 -3.76 2.76
C LEU A 130 8.92 -2.95 3.49
N TYR A 131 8.68 -1.64 3.63
CA TYR A 131 9.52 -0.77 4.45
C TYR A 131 9.63 -1.29 5.89
N ALA A 132 8.50 -1.59 6.55
CA ALA A 132 8.50 -2.13 7.90
C ALA A 132 9.28 -3.43 8.00
N SER A 133 9.15 -4.34 7.03
CA SER A 133 9.86 -5.62 7.03
C SER A 133 11.39 -5.46 6.83
N ILE A 134 11.82 -4.52 5.99
CA ILE A 134 13.25 -4.25 5.74
C ILE A 134 13.86 -3.48 6.91
N MET A 135 13.17 -2.47 7.44
CA MET A 135 13.65 -1.70 8.60
C MET A 135 13.74 -2.55 9.86
N GLN A 136 12.95 -3.62 9.99
CA GLN A 136 13.13 -4.57 11.09
C GLN A 136 14.39 -5.42 10.94
N GLN A 137 14.77 -5.78 9.71
CA GLN A 137 15.94 -6.62 9.45
C GLN A 137 17.24 -5.81 9.46
N TYR A 138 17.21 -4.59 8.92
CA TYR A 138 18.40 -3.78 8.64
C TYR A 138 18.35 -2.35 9.18
N GLY A 139 17.19 -1.90 9.66
CA GLY A 139 16.99 -0.52 10.08
C GLY A 139 17.32 -0.28 11.56
N THR A 140 17.61 0.98 11.86
CA THR A 140 17.76 1.48 13.23
C THR A 140 16.39 1.69 13.90
N LYS A 141 16.36 1.83 15.23
CA LYS A 141 15.09 2.09 15.96
C LYS A 141 14.45 3.40 15.51
N GLU A 142 15.26 4.38 15.11
CA GLU A 142 14.85 5.67 14.59
C GLU A 142 14.20 5.54 13.20
N GLU A 143 14.77 4.71 12.32
CA GLU A 143 14.21 4.41 10.98
C GLU A 143 12.95 3.53 11.06
N ALA A 144 12.85 2.66 12.06
CA ALA A 144 11.60 1.96 12.36
C ALA A 144 10.49 2.92 12.81
N GLY A 145 10.82 4.09 13.39
CA GLY A 145 9.87 5.15 13.75
C GLY A 145 9.45 6.04 12.57
N ALA A 146 10.35 6.26 11.60
CA ALA A 146 10.07 6.97 10.34
C ALA A 146 8.91 6.36 9.54
N PHE A 147 8.70 5.06 9.73
CA PHE A 147 7.63 4.30 9.13
C PHE A 147 6.23 4.88 9.42
N VAL A 148 5.99 5.44 10.61
CA VAL A 148 4.68 6.04 10.96
C VAL A 148 4.36 7.24 10.06
N LEU A 149 5.36 8.08 9.77
CA LEU A 149 5.22 9.21 8.85
C LEU A 149 4.99 8.73 7.41
N MET A 150 5.69 7.67 7.00
CA MET A 150 5.49 7.04 5.69
C MET A 150 4.11 6.40 5.57
N SER A 151 3.55 5.82 6.64
CA SER A 151 2.20 5.26 6.63
C SER A 151 1.08 6.30 6.46
N LEU A 152 1.30 7.54 6.92
CA LEU A 152 0.39 8.66 6.66
C LEU A 152 0.45 9.12 5.19
N GLU A 153 1.64 9.05 4.60
CA GLU A 153 1.89 9.38 3.20
C GLU A 153 1.37 8.30 2.25
N SER A 154 1.69 7.02 2.53
CA SER A 154 1.29 5.85 1.74
C SER A 154 -0.19 5.49 1.86
N GLY A 155 -0.99 6.30 2.55
CA GLY A 155 -2.43 6.13 2.71
C GLY A 155 -3.23 6.88 1.65
N PRO A 156 -4.57 6.77 1.68
CA PRO A 156 -5.44 7.48 0.72
C PRO A 156 -5.31 9.01 0.78
N LEU A 157 -4.79 9.57 1.88
CA LEU A 157 -4.75 11.00 2.15
C LEU A 157 -3.99 11.80 1.08
N MET A 158 -2.71 11.48 0.87
CA MET A 158 -1.86 12.30 0.00
C MET A 158 -2.25 12.16 -1.46
N THR A 159 -2.57 10.94 -1.90
CA THR A 159 -3.11 10.70 -3.23
C THR A 159 -4.40 11.49 -3.47
N MET A 160 -5.33 11.51 -2.51
CA MET A 160 -6.58 12.27 -2.64
C MET A 160 -6.34 13.79 -2.62
N ILE A 161 -5.38 14.30 -1.83
CA ILE A 161 -4.99 15.72 -1.87
C ILE A 161 -4.38 16.07 -3.22
N ILE A 162 -3.47 15.24 -3.74
CA ILE A 162 -2.80 15.47 -5.02
C ILE A 162 -3.84 15.49 -6.16
N LEU A 163 -4.68 14.45 -6.25
CA LEU A 163 -5.69 14.34 -7.29
C LEU A 163 -6.81 15.37 -7.14
N GLY A 164 -7.21 15.67 -5.89
CA GLY A 164 -8.22 16.69 -5.59
C GLY A 164 -7.75 18.11 -5.94
N THR A 165 -6.52 18.47 -5.59
CA THR A 165 -5.94 19.77 -5.95
C THR A 165 -5.57 19.87 -7.43
N ALA A 166 -5.30 18.75 -8.09
CA ALA A 166 -5.11 18.68 -9.55
C ALA A 166 -6.42 18.71 -10.34
N GLY A 167 -7.59 18.68 -9.67
CA GLY A 167 -8.91 18.73 -10.29
C GLY A 167 -9.37 17.40 -10.92
N ILE A 168 -8.75 16.28 -10.56
CA ILE A 168 -8.98 14.96 -11.17
C ILE A 168 -9.94 14.10 -10.33
N ALA A 169 -9.99 14.28 -9.02
CA ALA A 169 -10.82 13.49 -8.11
C ALA A 169 -11.55 14.36 -7.09
N SER A 170 -12.71 13.89 -6.60
CA SER A 170 -13.40 14.50 -5.48
C SER A 170 -12.75 14.08 -4.16
N PHE A 171 -12.42 15.06 -3.32
CA PHE A 171 -11.99 14.79 -1.95
C PHE A 171 -13.22 14.45 -1.10
N GLU A 172 -13.23 13.24 -0.55
CA GLU A 172 -14.25 12.77 0.38
C GLU A 172 -13.66 12.67 1.80
N PRO A 173 -13.78 13.73 2.62
CA PRO A 173 -13.12 13.78 3.94
C PRO A 173 -13.49 12.60 4.86
N HIS A 174 -14.69 12.06 4.71
CA HIS A 174 -15.20 10.97 5.55
C HIS A 174 -14.49 9.63 5.28
N VAL A 175 -14.11 9.34 4.02
CA VAL A 175 -13.32 8.14 3.66
C VAL A 175 -11.92 8.23 4.28
N PHE A 176 -11.34 9.43 4.28
CA PHE A 176 -10.07 9.69 4.96
C PHE A 176 -10.16 9.44 6.46
N VAL A 177 -11.19 9.95 7.14
CA VAL A 177 -11.42 9.68 8.56
C VAL A 177 -11.51 8.18 8.81
N GLY A 178 -12.24 7.44 7.97
CA GLY A 178 -12.35 5.98 8.05
C GLY A 178 -11.00 5.26 7.94
N ALA A 179 -10.08 5.75 7.10
CA ALA A 179 -8.75 5.16 6.94
C ALA A 179 -7.82 5.42 8.14
N VAL A 180 -7.95 6.56 8.81
CA VAL A 180 -7.09 6.96 9.95
C VAL A 180 -7.63 6.49 11.30
N LEU A 181 -8.94 6.25 11.41
CA LEU A 181 -9.60 5.90 12.66
C LEU A 181 -9.00 4.66 13.35
N PRO A 182 -8.72 3.52 12.67
CA PRO A 182 -8.10 2.37 13.31
C PRO A 182 -6.77 2.69 13.99
N PHE A 183 -5.95 3.53 13.34
CA PHE A 183 -4.67 3.98 13.88
C PHE A 183 -4.86 4.84 15.13
N LEU A 184 -5.79 5.81 15.10
CA LEU A 184 -6.05 6.70 16.25
C LEU A 184 -6.60 5.94 17.46
N VAL A 185 -7.48 4.97 17.23
CA VAL A 185 -8.02 4.13 18.32
C VAL A 185 -6.91 3.27 18.92
N GLY A 186 -6.06 2.65 18.08
CA GLY A 186 -4.89 1.92 18.54
C GLY A 186 -3.95 2.80 19.36
N PHE A 187 -3.68 4.01 18.86
CA PHE A 187 -2.86 5.01 19.56
C PHE A 187 -3.45 5.38 20.92
N ALA A 188 -4.73 5.70 21.01
CA ALA A 188 -5.38 6.01 22.29
C ALA A 188 -5.25 4.84 23.28
N LEU A 189 -5.55 3.62 22.86
CA LEU A 189 -5.47 2.43 23.71
C LEU A 189 -4.05 2.12 24.18
N GLY A 190 -3.06 2.21 23.30
CA GLY A 190 -1.66 2.00 23.67
C GLY A 190 -1.09 3.06 24.63
N ASN A 191 -1.74 4.24 24.71
CA ASN A 191 -1.42 5.27 25.71
C ASN A 191 -2.15 5.05 27.04
N LEU A 192 -3.36 4.48 27.01
CA LEU A 192 -4.14 4.20 28.21
C LEU A 192 -3.59 3.01 29.00
N ASP A 193 -3.05 2.01 28.31
CA ASP A 193 -2.60 0.76 28.93
C ASP A 193 -1.25 0.27 28.35
N PRO A 194 -0.17 0.32 29.16
CA PRO A 194 1.14 -0.20 28.77
C PRO A 194 1.18 -1.70 28.44
N GLU A 195 0.33 -2.53 29.06
CA GLU A 195 0.25 -3.96 28.78
C GLU A 195 -0.40 -4.21 27.42
N LEU A 196 -1.49 -3.50 27.10
CA LEU A 196 -2.10 -3.54 25.76
C LEU A 196 -1.12 -3.08 24.69
N ARG A 197 -0.35 -2.03 24.96
CA ARG A 197 0.72 -1.57 24.08
C ARG A 197 1.71 -2.70 23.81
N GLU A 198 2.25 -3.36 24.84
CA GLU A 198 3.21 -4.45 24.63
C GLU A 198 2.59 -5.63 23.85
N PHE A 199 1.33 -5.95 24.13
CA PHE A 199 0.58 -6.99 23.44
C PHE A 199 0.43 -6.71 21.94
N PHE A 200 -0.11 -5.53 21.57
CA PHE A 200 -0.35 -5.18 20.17
C PHE A 200 0.94 -4.92 19.37
N SER A 201 2.02 -4.52 20.04
CA SER A 201 3.33 -4.34 19.40
C SER A 201 3.85 -5.59 18.72
N LYS A 202 3.61 -6.75 19.34
CA LYS A 202 4.06 -8.05 18.85
C LYS A 202 3.29 -8.46 17.59
N ALA A 203 2.03 -8.01 17.47
CA ALA A 203 1.15 -8.35 16.34
C ALA A 203 1.53 -7.64 15.04
N VAL A 204 2.17 -6.47 15.09
CA VAL A 204 2.56 -5.70 13.88
C VAL A 204 3.38 -6.54 12.90
N GLN A 205 4.35 -7.32 13.40
CA GLN A 205 5.21 -8.17 12.57
C GLN A 205 4.49 -9.45 12.14
N THR A 206 3.71 -10.03 13.05
CA THR A 206 2.97 -11.28 12.81
C THR A 206 1.92 -11.12 11.72
N LEU A 207 1.32 -9.94 11.58
CA LEU A 207 0.30 -9.66 10.57
C LEU A 207 0.87 -9.46 9.16
N ILE A 208 2.18 -9.15 9.01
CA ILE A 208 2.81 -8.86 7.71
C ILE A 208 2.56 -9.97 6.67
N PRO A 209 2.84 -11.24 6.97
CA PRO A 209 2.62 -12.32 6.01
C PRO A 209 1.16 -12.47 5.56
N PHE A 210 0.20 -12.21 6.47
CA PHE A 210 -1.22 -12.42 6.21
C PHE A 210 -1.80 -11.34 5.28
N PHE A 211 -1.54 -10.07 5.58
CA PHE A 211 -1.99 -9.02 4.66
C PHE A 211 -1.18 -9.04 3.36
N ALA A 212 0.10 -9.43 3.39
CA ALA A 212 0.90 -9.59 2.18
C ALA A 212 0.32 -10.68 1.27
N PHE A 213 -0.09 -11.81 1.83
CA PHE A 213 -0.79 -12.86 1.07
C PHE A 213 -2.13 -12.37 0.50
N ALA A 214 -2.95 -11.70 1.32
CA ALA A 214 -4.23 -11.15 0.87
C ALA A 214 -4.04 -10.10 -0.25
N LEU A 215 -3.05 -9.20 -0.12
CA LEU A 215 -2.64 -8.27 -1.18
C LEU A 215 -2.15 -8.99 -2.43
N GLY A 216 -1.36 -10.06 -2.27
CA GLY A 216 -0.93 -10.89 -3.38
C GLY A 216 -2.10 -11.41 -4.20
N ASN A 217 -3.18 -11.81 -3.53
CA ASN A 217 -4.39 -12.31 -4.19
C ASN A 217 -5.18 -11.22 -4.96
N THR A 218 -4.79 -9.94 -4.89
CA THR A 218 -5.35 -8.89 -5.75
C THR A 218 -4.51 -8.66 -7.02
N ILE A 219 -3.41 -9.39 -7.19
CA ILE A 219 -2.48 -9.23 -8.32
C ILE A 219 -2.68 -10.38 -9.30
N ASP A 220 -2.93 -10.05 -10.57
CA ASP A 220 -2.90 -11.01 -11.68
C ASP A 220 -1.60 -10.86 -12.47
N LEU A 221 -0.73 -11.87 -12.38
CA LEU A 221 0.55 -11.87 -13.10
C LEU A 221 0.36 -11.99 -14.61
N THR A 222 -0.79 -12.50 -15.08
CA THR A 222 -1.13 -12.54 -16.51
C THR A 222 -1.30 -11.15 -17.07
N VAL A 223 -1.90 -10.24 -16.30
CA VAL A 223 -2.04 -8.83 -16.70
C VAL A 223 -0.66 -8.20 -16.83
N ILE A 224 0.25 -8.43 -15.87
CA ILE A 224 1.62 -7.91 -15.93
C ILE A 224 2.36 -8.42 -17.17
N ALA A 225 2.24 -9.72 -17.48
CA ALA A 225 2.84 -10.31 -18.66
C ALA A 225 2.27 -9.71 -19.96
N GLN A 226 0.94 -9.55 -20.04
CA GLN A 226 0.27 -8.96 -21.20
C GLN A 226 0.64 -7.49 -21.38
N THR A 227 0.64 -6.68 -20.32
CA THR A 227 1.02 -5.26 -20.37
C THR A 227 2.51 -5.06 -20.66
N GLY A 228 3.37 -5.97 -20.19
CA GLY A 228 4.80 -5.95 -20.48
C GLY A 228 5.15 -6.35 -21.92
N LEU A 229 4.35 -7.23 -22.53
CA LEU A 229 4.47 -7.64 -23.94
C LEU A 229 3.77 -6.68 -24.92
N LEU A 230 2.76 -5.92 -24.48
CA LEU A 230 2.03 -4.91 -25.28
C LEU A 230 2.87 -3.68 -25.67
N VAL A 231 4.14 -3.66 -25.31
CA VAL A 231 5.19 -2.78 -25.86
C VAL A 231 5.52 -3.16 -27.32
N ASP A 232 4.97 -4.27 -27.85
CA ASP A 232 4.98 -4.54 -29.30
C ASP A 232 3.86 -3.77 -30.05
N PRO A 233 4.15 -3.22 -31.26
CA PRO A 233 3.35 -2.17 -31.91
C PRO A 233 2.01 -2.62 -32.52
N VAL A 234 1.53 -3.83 -32.26
CA VAL A 234 0.34 -4.38 -32.92
C VAL A 234 -0.86 -4.28 -31.97
N GLY A 235 -1.64 -3.22 -32.18
CA GLY A 235 -2.79 -2.86 -31.37
C GLY A 235 -3.78 -3.99 -31.10
N CYS A 236 -4.04 -4.23 -29.82
CA CYS A 236 -5.22 -4.94 -29.35
C CYS A 236 -6.02 -4.03 -28.41
N GLY A 237 -6.56 -2.95 -28.97
CA GLY A 237 -7.32 -1.90 -28.26
C GLY A 237 -8.75 -2.27 -27.88
N SER A 238 -9.18 -3.53 -28.01
CA SER A 238 -10.58 -3.92 -27.75
C SER A 238 -10.85 -4.43 -26.33
N ASN A 239 -9.82 -4.71 -25.53
CA ASN A 239 -9.98 -5.42 -24.25
C ASN A 239 -9.73 -4.55 -22.99
N TYR A 240 -9.39 -3.27 -23.16
CA TYR A 240 -9.11 -2.35 -22.04
C TYR A 240 -10.38 -1.81 -21.38
N ARG A 241 -11.48 -1.66 -22.13
CA ARG A 241 -12.72 -1.02 -21.66
C ARG A 241 -13.47 -1.85 -20.60
N ASP A 242 -13.40 -3.18 -20.70
CA ASP A 242 -14.14 -4.09 -19.81
C ASP A 242 -13.33 -4.54 -18.57
N ARG A 243 -12.00 -4.33 -18.56
CA ARG A 243 -11.12 -4.79 -17.48
C ARG A 243 -10.79 -3.72 -16.43
N TYR A 244 -10.96 -2.44 -16.76
CA TYR A 244 -10.68 -1.30 -15.87
C TYR A 244 -11.90 -0.41 -15.61
N SER A 245 -13.10 -0.87 -15.94
CA SER A 245 -14.35 -0.26 -15.46
C SER A 245 -14.45 -0.45 -13.95
N VAL A 246 -13.73 0.40 -13.21
CA VAL A 246 -14.11 0.79 -11.86
C VAL A 246 -15.45 1.49 -12.03
N ASP A 247 -16.50 0.84 -11.53
CA ASP A 247 -17.86 1.35 -11.56
C ASP A 247 -17.90 2.67 -10.77
N TYR A 248 -17.74 3.81 -11.46
CA TYR A 248 -17.87 5.16 -10.90
C TYR A 248 -19.33 5.54 -10.59
N ARG A 249 -20.21 4.54 -10.46
CA ARG A 249 -21.59 4.71 -10.00
C ARG A 249 -21.91 3.67 -8.93
N ARG A 250 -21.51 3.97 -7.69
CA ARG A 250 -22.37 4.00 -6.50
C ARG A 250 -21.60 4.38 -5.25
#